data_AF-A0A3A4WU34-F1
#
_entry.id   AF-A0A3A4WU34-F1
#
_cell.length_a   1.000
_cell.length_b   1.000
_cell.length_c   1.000
_cell.angle_alpha   90.00
_cell.angle_beta   90.00
_cell.angle_gamma   90.00
#
_symmetry.space_group_name_H-M   'P 1'
#
loop_
_entity.id
_entity.type
_entity.pdbx_description
1 polymer ?
#
loop_
_entity_poly.entity_id
_entity_poly.type
_entity_poly.pdbx_seq_one_letter_code
_entity_poly.pdbx_strand_id
1 'polypeptide(L)'
;MNAWVLTYGMPALLGLSAGIVGSLIAPWANWGVEKRRARQARRSELINSCRMLLSTDIDKKRFRETELYSRIRPHLYKRVIEELEEKRDESIEDEASVHRFKQKLLEEIARIEKEWVLI
;
A
#
# COMPACT_ATOMS: atom_id res chain seq x y z
N MET A 1 -59.46 -13.05 22.33
CA MET A 1 -58.00 -12.87 22.16
C MET A 1 -57.78 -11.56 21.43
N ASN A 2 -57.13 -10.60 22.07
CA ASN A 2 -57.17 -9.18 21.67
C ASN A 2 -56.26 -8.93 20.46
N ALA A 3 -56.87 -8.46 19.35
CA ALA A 3 -56.21 -8.19 18.07
C ALA A 3 -55.00 -7.25 18.16
N TRP A 4 -54.91 -6.44 19.22
CA TRP A 4 -53.82 -5.49 19.48
C TRP A 4 -52.46 -6.14 19.75
N VAL A 5 -52.41 -7.36 20.31
CA VAL A 5 -51.13 -8.01 20.67
C VAL A 5 -50.39 -8.52 19.43
N LEU A 6 -51.14 -8.96 18.40
CA LEU A 6 -50.57 -9.45 17.14
C LEU A 6 -50.03 -8.32 16.27
N THR A 7 -50.70 -7.17 16.25
CA THR A 7 -50.33 -6.04 15.39
C THR A 7 -49.06 -5.32 15.87
N TYR A 8 -48.83 -5.27 17.19
CA TYR A 8 -47.64 -4.61 17.77
C TYR A 8 -46.50 -5.59 18.10
N GLY A 9 -46.78 -6.86 18.38
CA GLY A 9 -45.76 -7.87 18.71
C GLY A 9 -44.89 -8.28 17.53
N MET A 10 -45.47 -8.39 16.33
CA MET A 10 -44.76 -8.73 15.09
C MET A 10 -43.68 -7.70 14.67
N PRO A 11 -43.97 -6.38 14.58
CA PRO A 11 -42.94 -5.41 14.22
C PRO A 11 -41.85 -5.25 15.28
N ALA A 12 -42.14 -5.46 16.56
CA ALA A 12 -41.14 -5.44 17.63
C ALA A 12 -40.13 -6.61 17.49
N LEU A 13 -40.61 -7.81 17.14
CA LEU A 13 -39.75 -8.98 16.88
C LEU A 13 -38.93 -8.84 15.58
N LEU A 14 -39.51 -8.26 14.53
CA LEU A 14 -38.81 -7.95 13.28
C LEU A 14 -37.75 -6.85 13.47
N GLY A 15 -38.02 -5.83 14.29
CA GLY A 15 -37.07 -4.78 14.63
C GLY A 15 -35.89 -5.27 15.48
N LEU A 16 -36.15 -6.14 16.46
CA LEU A 16 -35.11 -6.73 17.31
C LEU A 16 -34.20 -7.72 16.55
N SER A 17 -34.79 -8.57 15.68
CA SER A 17 -34.01 -9.50 14.87
C SER A 17 -33.13 -8.77 13.83
N ALA A 18 -33.63 -7.69 13.21
CA ALA A 18 -32.82 -6.85 12.33
C ALA A 18 -31.68 -6.13 13.08
N GLY A 19 -31.91 -5.67 14.32
CA GLY A 19 -30.89 -5.04 15.16
C GLY A 19 -29.76 -5.99 15.59
N ILE A 20 -30.09 -7.25 15.91
CA ILE A 20 -29.12 -8.28 16.30
C ILE A 20 -28.30 -8.77 15.09
N VAL A 21 -28.95 -8.96 13.94
CA VAL A 21 -28.27 -9.36 12.71
C VAL A 21 -27.38 -8.21 12.18
N GLY A 22 -27.83 -6.96 12.32
CA GLY A 22 -27.03 -5.77 12.01
C GLY A 22 -25.79 -5.61 12.90
N SER A 23 -25.89 -5.87 14.21
CA SER A 23 -24.76 -5.76 15.15
C SER A 23 -23.70 -6.84 14.93
N LEU A 24 -24.10 -8.02 14.43
CA LEU A 24 -23.18 -9.12 14.14
C LEU A 24 -22.53 -9.03 12.76
N ILE A 25 -23.18 -8.44 11.76
CA ILE A 25 -22.65 -8.34 10.38
C ILE A 25 -21.81 -7.08 10.17
N ALA A 26 -22.19 -5.96 10.81
CA ALA A 26 -21.47 -4.68 10.69
C ALA A 26 -19.95 -4.75 10.97
N PRO A 27 -19.45 -5.51 11.97
CA PRO A 27 -18.02 -5.64 12.23
C PRO A 27 -17.25 -6.25 11.06
N TRP A 28 -17.80 -7.26 10.38
CA TRP A 28 -17.12 -7.99 9.31
C TRP A 28 -17.08 -7.20 8.01
N ALA A 29 -18.16 -6.48 7.70
CA ALA A 29 -18.20 -5.56 6.57
C ALA A 29 -17.17 -4.43 6.75
N ASN A 30 -17.12 -3.83 7.95
CA ASN A 30 -16.15 -2.78 8.26
C ASN A 30 -14.70 -3.30 8.23
N TRP A 31 -14.47 -4.51 8.74
CA TRP A 31 -13.15 -5.16 8.71
C TRP A 31 -12.60 -5.37 7.29
N GLY A 32 -13.47 -5.66 6.32
CA GLY A 32 -13.10 -5.75 4.91
C GLY A 32 -12.60 -4.41 4.34
N VAL A 33 -13.30 -3.32 4.67
CA VAL A 33 -12.91 -1.96 4.27
C VAL A 33 -11.61 -1.54 4.98
N GLU A 34 -11.51 -1.80 6.28
CA GLU A 34 -10.34 -1.44 7.08
C GLU A 34 -9.08 -2.17 6.60
N LYS A 35 -9.19 -3.45 6.25
CA LYS A 35 -8.09 -4.20 5.61
C LYS A 35 -7.64 -3.58 4.30
N ARG A 36 -8.57 -3.13 3.45
CA ARG A 36 -8.24 -2.49 2.17
C ARG A 36 -7.54 -1.15 2.41
N ARG A 37 -8.06 -0.33 3.32
CA ARG A 37 -7.44 0.94 3.74
C ARG A 37 -6.05 0.72 4.30
N ALA A 38 -5.88 -0.23 5.23
CA ALA A 38 -4.58 -0.54 5.82
C ALA A 38 -3.57 -1.02 4.76
N ARG A 39 -4.00 -1.81 3.78
CA ARG A 39 -3.13 -2.22 2.66
C ARG A 39 -2.73 -1.04 1.79
N GLN A 40 -3.68 -0.15 1.46
CA GLN A 40 -3.42 1.04 0.66
C GLN A 40 -2.49 2.01 1.40
N ALA A 41 -2.73 2.23 2.70
CA ALA A 41 -1.90 3.07 3.56
C ALA A 41 -0.45 2.55 3.61
N ARG A 42 -0.24 1.26 3.83
CA ARG A 42 1.11 0.65 3.84
C ARG A 42 1.84 0.79 2.50
N ARG A 43 1.11 0.67 1.38
CA ARG A 43 1.66 0.86 0.04
C ARG A 43 2.05 2.32 -0.19
N SER A 44 1.18 3.26 0.15
CA SER A 44 1.46 4.69 0.06
C SER A 44 2.64 5.09 0.93
N GLU A 45 2.71 4.59 2.16
CA GLU A 45 3.81 4.80 3.09
C GLU A 45 5.14 4.31 2.50
N LEU A 46 5.19 3.09 1.96
CA LEU A 46 6.39 2.55 1.32
C LEU A 46 6.88 3.45 0.18
N ILE A 47 5.98 3.88 -0.71
CA ILE A 47 6.34 4.74 -1.84
C ILE A 47 6.81 6.12 -1.36
N ASN A 48 6.13 6.71 -0.38
CA ASN A 48 6.52 7.99 0.19
C ASN A 48 7.89 7.91 0.86
N SER A 49 8.17 6.85 1.62
CA SER A 49 9.50 6.62 2.20
C SER A 49 10.58 6.48 1.12
N CYS A 50 10.29 5.77 0.02
CA CYS A 50 11.22 5.67 -1.11
C CYS A 50 11.46 7.05 -1.76
N ARG A 51 10.43 7.86 -1.99
CA ARG A 51 10.58 9.21 -2.55
C ARG A 51 11.40 10.13 -1.64
N MET A 52 11.12 10.11 -0.33
CA MET A 52 11.88 10.87 0.65
C MET A 52 13.36 10.46 0.60
N LEU A 53 13.65 9.17 0.54
CA LEU A 53 15.03 8.69 0.44
C LEU A 53 15.69 9.14 -0.87
N LEU A 54 15.00 9.03 -2.00
CA LEU A 54 15.53 9.46 -3.31
C LEU A 54 15.70 10.98 -3.44
N SER A 55 14.96 11.76 -2.65
CA SER A 55 15.14 13.22 -2.58
C SER A 55 16.45 13.61 -1.87
N THR A 56 17.04 12.70 -1.10
CA THR A 56 18.36 12.89 -0.49
C THR A 56 19.48 12.55 -1.47
N ASP A 57 20.72 12.92 -1.13
CA ASP A 57 21.88 12.58 -1.95
C ASP A 57 22.37 11.16 -1.67
N ILE A 58 21.53 10.19 -2.03
CA ILE A 58 21.81 8.77 -1.86
C ILE A 58 22.33 8.15 -3.16
N ASP A 59 23.45 7.42 -3.03
CA ASP A 59 24.05 6.64 -4.10
C ASP A 59 23.42 5.24 -4.22
N LYS A 60 23.66 4.56 -5.34
CA LYS A 60 23.11 3.21 -5.58
C LYS A 60 23.48 2.24 -4.47
N LYS A 61 24.75 2.26 -4.04
CA LYS A 61 25.26 1.37 -3.01
C LYS A 61 24.50 1.54 -1.69
N ARG A 62 24.42 2.78 -1.21
CA ARG A 62 23.72 3.12 0.02
C ARG A 62 22.24 2.79 -0.07
N PHE A 63 21.62 3.00 -1.24
CA PHE A 63 20.22 2.63 -1.46
C PHE A 63 19.99 1.12 -1.28
N ARG A 64 20.84 0.26 -1.86
CA ARG A 64 20.73 -1.21 -1.73
C ARG A 64 20.87 -1.71 -0.29
N GLU A 65 21.64 -1.01 0.52
CA GLU A 65 21.86 -1.35 1.93
C GLU A 65 20.65 -0.97 2.81
N THR A 66 19.68 -0.21 2.30
CA THR A 66 18.51 0.18 3.07
C THR A 66 17.47 -0.94 3.18
N GLU A 67 16.71 -0.92 4.28
CA GLU A 67 15.53 -1.78 4.45
C GLU A 67 14.48 -1.51 3.36
N LEU A 68 14.37 -0.25 2.89
CA LEU A 68 13.43 0.14 1.85
C LEU A 68 13.69 -0.61 0.54
N TYR A 69 14.97 -0.81 0.17
CA TYR A 69 15.30 -1.60 -1.00
C TYR A 69 14.78 -3.03 -0.88
N SER A 70 14.99 -3.69 0.26
CA SER A 70 14.51 -5.06 0.50
C SER A 70 12.99 -5.18 0.35
N ARG A 71 12.24 -4.13 0.75
CA ARG A 71 10.78 -4.09 0.65
C ARG A 71 10.28 -3.79 -0.76
N ILE A 72 10.96 -2.91 -1.50
CA ILE A 72 10.51 -2.50 -2.85
C ILE A 72 11.04 -3.41 -3.97
N ARG A 73 12.19 -4.07 -3.76
CA ARG A 73 12.84 -4.98 -4.73
C ARG A 73 11.90 -5.98 -5.39
N PRO A 74 10.97 -6.66 -4.69
CA PRO A 74 10.05 -7.61 -5.33
C PRO A 74 9.06 -6.98 -6.31
N HIS A 75 8.91 -5.66 -6.28
CA HIS A 75 7.98 -4.88 -7.10
C HIS A 75 8.68 -4.15 -8.26
N LEU A 76 10.01 -4.06 -8.22
CA LEU A 76 10.81 -3.47 -9.29
C LEU A 76 10.90 -4.44 -10.48
N TYR A 77 11.02 -3.88 -11.68
CA TYR A 77 11.31 -4.73 -12.84
C TYR A 77 12.70 -5.34 -12.74
N LYS A 78 12.82 -6.57 -13.27
CA LYS A 78 14.07 -7.33 -13.28
C LYS A 78 15.25 -6.54 -13.86
N ARG A 79 15.02 -5.80 -14.96
CA ARG A 79 16.04 -4.94 -15.59
C ARG A 79 16.63 -3.90 -14.63
N VAL A 80 15.80 -3.34 -13.74
CA VAL A 80 16.23 -2.29 -12.79
C VAL A 80 16.93 -2.91 -11.61
N ILE A 81 16.50 -4.09 -11.17
CA ILE A 81 17.19 -4.88 -10.15
C ILE A 81 18.58 -5.28 -10.66
N GLU A 82 18.67 -5.78 -11.90
CA GLU A 82 19.95 -6.15 -12.52
C GLU A 82 20.89 -4.95 -12.63
N GLU A 83 20.40 -3.78 -13.05
CA GLU A 83 21.19 -2.53 -13.10
C GLU A 83 21.62 -2.03 -11.71
N LEU A 84 20.76 -2.18 -10.71
CA LEU A 84 21.07 -1.85 -9.31
C LEU A 84 22.14 -2.79 -8.75
N GLU A 85 22.02 -4.09 -8.98
CA GLU A 85 22.90 -5.13 -8.43
C GLU A 85 24.15 -5.36 -9.28
N GLU A 86 24.27 -4.71 -10.45
CA GLU A 86 25.45 -4.78 -11.30
C GLU A 86 26.67 -4.25 -10.54
N LYS A 87 27.66 -5.11 -10.33
CA LYS A 87 28.94 -4.78 -9.69
C LYS A 87 29.85 -4.01 -10.65
N ARG A 88 29.41 -2.84 -11.13
CA ARG A 88 30.34 -1.90 -11.77
C ARG A 88 31.21 -1.26 -10.70
N ASP A 89 32.36 -0.74 -11.12
CA ASP A 89 33.27 0.01 -10.26
C ASP A 89 32.57 1.30 -9.79
N GLU A 90 31.85 1.19 -8.67
CA GLU A 90 31.10 2.29 -8.02
C GLU A 90 32.04 3.41 -7.51
N SER A 91 33.35 3.17 -7.57
CA SER A 91 34.45 4.09 -7.31
C SER A 91 34.45 5.33 -8.24
N ILE A 92 33.72 5.27 -9.37
CA ILE A 92 33.64 6.32 -10.39
C ILE A 92 32.16 6.59 -10.74
N GLU A 93 31.29 6.75 -9.74
CA GLU A 93 29.96 7.32 -9.99
C GLU A 93 30.09 8.86 -10.10
N ASP A 94 29.89 9.40 -11.31
CA ASP A 94 29.71 10.84 -11.49
C ASP A 94 28.28 11.25 -11.10
N GLU A 95 28.08 12.55 -10.87
CA GLU A 95 26.78 13.11 -10.49
C GLU A 95 25.68 12.82 -11.55
N ALA A 96 26.05 12.76 -12.84
CA ALA A 96 25.12 12.44 -13.91
C ALA A 96 24.65 10.98 -13.87
N SER A 97 25.47 10.05 -13.37
CA SER A 97 25.13 8.65 -13.18
C SER A 97 24.15 8.46 -12.02
N VAL A 98 24.36 9.18 -10.92
CA VAL A 98 23.45 9.23 -9.76
C VAL A 98 22.11 9.83 -10.17
N HIS A 99 22.12 10.92 -10.95
CA HIS A 99 20.89 11.54 -11.44
C HIS A 99 20.08 10.62 -12.36
N ARG A 100 20.74 9.96 -13.33
CA ARG A 100 20.07 8.98 -14.22
C ARG A 100 19.48 7.81 -13.44
N PHE A 101 20.19 7.34 -12.42
CA PHE A 101 19.70 6.32 -11.52
C PHE A 101 18.44 6.77 -10.77
N LYS A 102 18.47 7.94 -10.15
CA LYS A 102 17.31 8.51 -9.42
C LYS A 102 16.11 8.65 -10.36
N GLN A 103 16.30 9.16 -11.57
CA GLN A 103 15.23 9.27 -12.58
C GLN A 103 14.60 7.91 -12.91
N LYS A 104 15.41 6.89 -13.23
CA LYS A 104 14.91 5.54 -13.52
C LYS A 104 14.13 4.94 -12.35
N LEU A 105 14.63 5.11 -11.12
CA LEU A 105 13.90 4.63 -9.94
C LEU A 105 12.59 5.39 -9.71
N LEU A 106 12.57 6.70 -9.94
CA LEU A 106 11.35 7.50 -9.84
C LEU A 106 10.30 7.08 -10.88
N GLU A 107 10.71 6.74 -12.10
CA GLU A 107 9.84 6.18 -13.13
C GLU A 107 9.24 4.82 -12.72
N GLU A 108 10.07 3.92 -12.18
CA GLU A 108 9.58 2.63 -11.67
C GLU A 108 8.62 2.80 -10.48
N ILE A 109 8.92 3.74 -9.58
CA ILE A 109 8.03 4.08 -8.47
C ILE A 109 6.69 4.60 -9.00
N ALA A 110 6.69 5.52 -9.96
CA ALA A 110 5.47 6.05 -10.57
C ALA A 110 4.65 4.95 -11.26
N ARG A 111 5.32 3.98 -11.90
CA ARG A 111 4.65 2.78 -12.44
C ARG A 111 3.98 1.96 -11.34
N ILE A 112 4.71 1.66 -10.26
CA ILE A 112 4.18 0.87 -9.13
C ILE A 112 2.97 1.59 -8.50
N GLU A 113 3.00 2.91 -8.38
CA GLU A 113 1.87 3.68 -7.87
C GLU A 113 0.62 3.54 -8.73
N LYS A 114 0.78 3.61 -10.06
CA LYS A 114 -0.31 3.41 -11.01
C LYS A 114 -0.86 1.99 -10.95
N GLU A 115 0.01 0.98 -10.87
CA GLU A 115 -0.40 -0.42 -10.71
C GLU A 115 -1.14 -0.67 -9.39
N TRP A 116 -0.79 0.06 -8.34
CA TRP A 116 -1.43 -0.03 -7.04
C TRP A 116 -2.66 0.87 -6.86
N VAL A 117 -3.00 1.66 -7.88
CA VAL A 117 -4.12 2.61 -7.87
C VAL A 117 -3.99 3.58 -6.69
N LEU A 118 -2.77 4.08 -6.48
CA LEU A 118 -2.49 5.15 -5.51
C LEU A 118 -2.69 6.53 -6.14
N ILE A 119 -2.55 6.63 -7.48
CA ILE A 119 -2.75 7.80 -8.33
C ILE A 119 -3.47 7.34 -9.61
#